data_AF-A0A4R2H6V1-F1
#
_entry.id   AF-A0A4R2H6V1-F1
#
_cell.length_a   1.000
_cell.length_b   1.000
_cell.length_c   1.000
_cell.angle_alpha   90.00
_cell.angle_beta   90.00
_cell.angle_gamma   90.00
#
_symmetry.space_group_name_H-M   'P 1'
#
loop_
_entity.id
_entity.type
_entity.pdbx_description
1 polymer ?
#
loop_
_entity_poly.entity_id
_entity_poly.type
_entity_poly.pdbx_seq_one_letter_code
_entity_poly.pdbx_strand_id
1 'polypeptide(L)' 'MATLNGMISFPGKLGDLVFYNRGKTKVVRQQVTSYQLSKNSKKSGRDFGAASRTAAYIRAAFSPLVK' A
#
# COMPACT_ATOMS: atom_id res chain seq x y z
N MET A 1 18.44 39.91 -1.14
CA MET A 1 18.13 38.46 -1.21
C MET A 1 16.70 38.30 -0.72
N ALA A 2 15.74 37.99 -1.59
CA ALA A 2 14.32 37.91 -1.23
C ALA A 2 13.92 36.45 -1.00
N THR A 3 13.68 36.07 0.26
CA THR A 3 13.12 34.78 0.64
C THR A 3 11.60 34.84 0.48
N LEU A 4 11.09 34.17 -0.55
CA LEU A 4 9.66 34.01 -0.77
C LEU A 4 9.12 32.96 0.23
N ASN A 5 8.54 33.42 1.35
CA ASN A 5 7.87 32.58 2.35
C ASN A 5 6.48 32.10 1.91
N GLY A 6 6.26 31.96 0.60
CA GLY A 6 5.00 31.49 0.03
C GLY A 6 5.07 29.99 -0.18
N MET A 7 4.22 29.23 0.50
CA MET A 7 4.05 27.80 0.22
C MET A 7 3.44 27.66 -1.19
N ILE A 8 4.28 27.43 -2.21
CA ILE A 8 3.83 27.34 -3.61
C ILE A 8 3.02 26.05 -3.78
N SER A 9 1.72 26.22 -4.04
CA SER A 9 0.76 25.12 -4.19
C SER A 9 0.47 24.91 -5.67
N PHE A 10 1.11 23.92 -6.29
CA PHE A 10 0.81 23.54 -7.67
C PHE A 10 -0.40 22.60 -7.70
N PRO A 11 -1.53 22.96 -8.36
CA PRO A 11 -2.55 21.99 -8.67
C PRO A 11 -2.05 21.05 -9.78
N GLY A 12 -2.23 19.73 -9.63
CA GLY A 12 -1.94 18.76 -10.69
C GLY A 12 -0.74 17.86 -10.44
N LYS A 13 0.02 17.56 -11.50
CA LYS A 13 1.16 16.64 -11.46
C LYS A 13 2.46 17.39 -11.76
N LEU A 14 3.49 17.17 -10.95
CA LEU A 14 4.86 17.65 -11.21
C LEU A 14 5.80 16.45 -11.17
N GLY A 15 6.19 15.96 -12.34
CA GLY A 15 6.93 14.70 -12.46
C GLY A 15 6.15 13.55 -11.80
N ASP A 16 6.78 12.87 -10.86
CA ASP A 16 6.15 11.80 -10.08
C ASP A 16 5.27 12.32 -8.94
N LEU A 17 5.26 13.61 -8.64
CA LEU A 17 4.45 14.15 -7.53
C LEU A 17 3.05 14.49 -8.01
N VAL A 18 2.04 13.97 -7.32
CA VAL A 18 0.62 14.26 -7.55
C VAL A 18 0.09 15.08 -6.38
N PHE A 19 -0.32 16.32 -6.67
CA PHE A 19 -0.88 17.26 -5.71
C PHE A 19 -2.40 17.19 -5.77
N TYR A 20 -3.05 17.03 -4.61
CA TYR A 20 -4.51 16.96 -4.53
C TYR A 20 -5.02 17.47 -3.17
N ASN A 21 -6.31 17.80 -3.14
CA ASN A 21 -6.98 18.22 -1.90
C ASN A 21 -7.70 17.02 -1.28
N ARG A 22 -7.55 16.84 0.04
CA ARG A 22 -8.33 15.90 0.83
C ARG A 22 -9.15 16.70 1.83
N GLY A 23 -10.36 17.08 1.44
CA GLY A 23 -11.17 18.03 2.21
C GLY A 23 -10.49 19.40 2.28
N LYS A 24 -10.14 19.86 3.49
CA LYS A 24 -9.45 21.16 3.72
C LYS A 24 -7.92 21.07 3.67
N THR A 25 -7.35 19.86 3.54
CA THR A 25 -5.89 19.68 3.56
C THR A 25 -5.33 19.50 2.15
N LYS A 26 -4.19 20.15 1.88
CA LYS A 26 -3.41 19.95 0.66
C LYS A 26 -2.42 18.82 0.91
N VAL A 27 -2.45 17.81 0.06
CA VAL A 27 -1.61 16.61 0.21
C VAL A 27 -0.86 16.32 -1.09
N VAL A 28 0.32 15.75 -0.92
CA VAL A 28 1.18 15.27 -2.01
C VAL A 28 1.32 13.77 -1.86
N ARG A 29 1.28 13.06 -2.99
CA ARG A 29 1.73 11.68 -3.07
C ARG A 29 2.72 11.51 -4.21
N GLN A 30 3.64 10.57 -4.06
CA GLN A 30 4.40 10.07 -5.20
C GLN A 30 3.51 9.14 -6.02
N GLN A 31 3.60 9.26 -7.34
CA GLN A 31 2.94 8.41 -8.29
C GLN A 31 3.48 7.00 -8.10
N VAL A 32 2.56 6.05 -7.96
CA VAL A 32 2.93 4.65 -7.73
C VAL A 32 3.63 4.15 -8.98
N THR A 33 4.91 3.82 -8.86
CA THR A 33 5.65 3.11 -9.90
C THR A 33 5.02 1.73 -10.03
N SER A 34 4.50 1.39 -11.22
CA SER A 34 3.93 0.06 -11.45
C SER A 34 5.07 -0.96 -11.48
N TYR A 35 5.32 -1.62 -10.34
CA TYR A 35 6.29 -2.70 -10.27
C TYR A 35 5.63 -4.00 -10.72
N GLN A 36 6.20 -4.63 -11.76
CA GLN A 36 5.79 -5.97 -12.17
C GLN A 36 6.41 -7.00 -11.22
N LEU A 37 5.58 -7.57 -10.34
CA LEU A 37 6.01 -8.65 -9.46
C LEU A 37 6.57 -9.83 -10.27
N SER A 38 7.71 -10.36 -9.84
CA SER A 38 8.31 -11.56 -10.44
C SER A 38 7.36 -12.76 -10.33
N LYS A 39 7.52 -13.75 -11.23
CA LYS A 39 6.72 -14.99 -11.18
C LYS A 39 6.83 -15.68 -9.82
N ASN A 40 8.03 -15.68 -9.22
CA ASN A 40 8.28 -16.29 -7.92
C ASN A 40 7.60 -15.54 -6.78
N SER A 41 7.58 -14.20 -6.81
CA SER A 41 6.86 -13.41 -5.80
C SER A 41 5.35 -13.69 -5.85
N LYS A 42 4.78 -13.78 -7.05
CA LYS A 42 3.36 -14.17 -7.23
C LYS A 42 3.07 -15.58 -6.72
N LYS A 43 3.95 -16.54 -7.00
CA LYS A 43 3.82 -17.93 -6.51
C LYS A 43 3.89 -17.99 -4.99
N SER A 44 4.90 -17.35 -4.39
CA SER A 44 5.08 -17.32 -2.94
C SER A 44 3.87 -16.73 -2.21
N GLY A 45 3.28 -15.64 -2.73
CA GLY A 45 2.06 -15.06 -2.15
C GLY A 45 0.86 -16.02 -2.18
N ARG A 46 0.70 -16.80 -3.26
CA ARG A 46 -0.36 -17.81 -3.35
C ARG A 46 -0.12 -18.97 -2.38
N ASP A 47 1.11 -19.47 -2.32
CA ASP A 47 1.51 -20.57 -1.44
C ASP A 47 1.29 -20.18 0.03
N PHE A 48 1.69 -18.96 0.42
CA PHE A 48 1.46 -18.42 1.76
C PHE A 48 -0.03 -18.29 2.09
N GLY A 49 -0.84 -17.78 1.17
CA GLY A 49 -2.29 -17.66 1.35
C GLY A 49 -2.97 -19.01 1.53
N ALA A 50 -2.57 -20.01 0.74
CA ALA A 50 -3.07 -21.38 0.86
C ALA A 50 -2.68 -22.00 2.21
N ALA A 51 -1.40 -21.92 2.59
CA ALA A 51 -0.91 -22.44 3.86
C ALA A 51 -1.61 -21.79 5.06
N SER A 52 -1.77 -20.46 5.03
CA SER A 52 -2.46 -19.70 6.08
C SER A 52 -3.92 -20.14 6.24
N ARG A 53 -4.62 -20.35 5.12
CA ARG A 53 -6.01 -20.83 5.12
C ARG A 53 -6.11 -22.24 5.69
N THR A 54 -5.25 -23.17 5.26
CA THR A 54 -5.23 -24.54 5.78
C THR A 54 -4.93 -24.55 7.27
N ALA A 55 -3.95 -23.76 7.73
CA ALA A 55 -3.63 -23.64 9.14
C ALA A 55 -4.80 -23.07 9.95
N ALA A 56 -5.54 -22.09 9.43
CA ALA A 56 -6.75 -21.58 10.07
C ALA A 56 -7.83 -22.67 10.21
N TYR A 57 -8.06 -23.46 9.16
CA TYR A 57 -9.01 -24.59 9.22
C TYR A 57 -8.61 -25.63 10.26
N ILE A 58 -7.33 -26.01 10.31
CA ILE A 58 -6.82 -26.95 11.31
C ILE A 58 -7.06 -26.38 12.72
N ARG A 59 -6.67 -25.13 12.98
CA ARG A 59 -6.90 -24.49 14.29
C ARG A 59 -8.38 -24.45 14.67
N ALA A 60 -9.26 -24.14 13.72
CA ALA A 60 -10.70 -24.14 13.96
C ALA A 60 -11.22 -25.56 14.30
N ALA A 61 -10.77 -26.58 13.58
CA ALA A 61 -11.19 -27.97 13.81
C ALA A 61 -10.74 -28.49 15.18
N PHE A 62 -9.54 -28.13 15.63
CA PHE A 62 -9.00 -28.55 16.92
C PHE A 62 -9.35 -27.60 18.08
N SER A 63 -9.99 -26.46 17.81
CA SER A 63 -10.38 -25.50 18.85
C SER A 63 -11.20 -26.10 20.01
N PRO A 64 -12.11 -27.07 19.80
CA PRO A 64 -12.83 -27.71 20.91
C PRO A 64 -11.98 -28.68 21.74
N LEU A 65 -10.84 -29.12 21.20
CA LEU A 65 -9.96 -30.14 21.79
C LEU A 65 -8.77 -29.52 22.54
N VAL A 66 -8.54 -28.22 22.36
CA VAL A 66 -7.48 -27.47 23.02
C VAL A 66 -8.13 -26.51 24.03
N LYS A 67 -7.89 -26.74 25.32
CA LYS A 67 -8.35 -25.89 26.44
C LYS A 67 -7.55 -24.59 26.53
#